data_AF-A0A7X8NP02-F1
#
_entry.id   AF-A0A7X8NP02-F1
#
_cell.length_a   1.000
_cell.length_b   1.000
_cell.length_c   1.000
_cell.angle_alpha   90.00
_cell.angle_beta   90.00
_cell.angle_gamma   90.00
#
_symmetry.space_group_name_H-M   'P 1'
#
loop_
_entity.id
_entity.type
_entity.pdbx_description
1 polymer ?
#
loop_
_entity_poly.entity_id
_entity_poly.type
_entity_poly.pdbx_seq_one_letter_code
_entity_poly.pdbx_strand_id
1 'polypeptide(L)'
;MSETYLSTNRTMAEDGDFYVEANCCLLCGVPEDVAPEIFQTGKDYCFVIRQPCSPKEVDRTIRAMWASEVDCVRYRGRDPLMLERLARAGMKDQADYGESLNTPLLARDTVSFEMPEVRSHMTPVWFAHEFRADLRGKGKIVLPALFGKHSVWVSWFKNRFHRVHFADAGQGRFVASLGPTSAVQGLGWLLDDWLIAKGAKDIFWEKTGDPTSKSRTPI
;
A
#
# COMPACT_ATOMS: atom_id res chain seq x y z
N MET A 1 -25.59 -21.23 -0.95
CA MET A 1 -25.32 -20.38 0.23
C MET A 1 -26.67 -19.77 0.63
N SER A 2 -27.18 -20.02 1.85
CA SER A 2 -28.57 -19.69 2.20
C SER A 2 -28.76 -18.18 2.45
N GLU A 3 -29.95 -17.65 2.12
CA GLU A 3 -30.32 -16.24 2.33
C GLU A 3 -30.17 -15.79 3.80
N THR A 4 -30.38 -16.69 4.75
CA THR A 4 -30.19 -16.41 6.18
C THR A 4 -28.72 -16.17 6.53
N TYR A 5 -27.79 -16.89 5.89
CA TYR A 5 -26.34 -16.71 6.10
C TYR A 5 -25.85 -15.37 5.55
N LEU A 6 -26.38 -14.97 4.39
CA LEU A 6 -26.13 -13.66 3.78
C LEU A 6 -26.70 -12.52 4.64
N SER A 7 -27.88 -12.71 5.22
CA SER A 7 -28.51 -11.70 6.11
C SER A 7 -27.74 -11.51 7.41
N THR A 8 -27.30 -12.57 8.09
CA THR A 8 -26.57 -12.45 9.38
C THR A 8 -25.16 -11.87 9.20
N ASN A 9 -24.44 -12.28 8.16
CA ASN A 9 -23.13 -11.70 7.83
C ASN A 9 -23.23 -10.22 7.47
N ARG A 10 -24.30 -9.84 6.77
CA ARG A 10 -24.56 -8.46 6.39
C ARG A 10 -24.80 -7.56 7.61
N THR A 11 -25.56 -8.00 8.63
CA THR A 11 -25.74 -7.22 9.86
C THR A 11 -24.44 -7.04 10.65
N MET A 12 -23.61 -8.08 10.77
CA MET A 12 -22.30 -7.97 11.43
C MET A 12 -21.31 -7.08 10.67
N ALA A 13 -21.43 -7.02 9.35
CA ALA A 13 -20.65 -6.08 8.54
C ALA A 13 -21.18 -4.64 8.69
N GLU A 14 -22.50 -4.45 8.71
CA GLU A 14 -23.19 -3.17 8.90
C GLU A 14 -22.99 -2.55 10.30
N ASP A 15 -22.52 -3.32 11.30
CA ASP A 15 -22.16 -2.85 12.64
C ASP A 15 -20.64 -2.77 12.90
N GLY A 16 -19.81 -3.24 11.97
CA GLY A 16 -18.35 -3.28 12.16
C GLY A 16 -17.60 -2.02 11.69
N ASP A 17 -16.34 -1.87 12.08
CA ASP A 17 -15.60 -0.62 11.83
C ASP A 17 -15.38 -0.27 10.35
N PHE A 18 -15.19 -1.26 9.46
CA PHE A 18 -15.08 -1.03 8.02
C PHE A 18 -16.44 -1.08 7.35
N TYR A 19 -16.71 -0.13 6.46
CA TYR A 19 -17.96 -0.06 5.70
C TYR A 19 -17.74 0.54 4.31
N VAL A 20 -18.75 0.43 3.44
CA VAL A 20 -18.80 1.14 2.17
C VAL A 20 -19.87 2.23 2.27
N GLU A 21 -19.49 3.48 1.99
CA GLU A 21 -20.41 4.61 1.98
C GLU A 21 -21.52 4.42 0.92
N ALA A 22 -22.76 4.62 1.36
CA ALA A 22 -23.93 4.47 0.49
C ALA A 22 -23.86 5.44 -0.70
N ASN A 23 -24.28 4.96 -1.89
CA ASN A 23 -24.33 5.75 -3.13
C ASN A 23 -23.00 6.33 -3.62
N CYS A 24 -21.86 5.88 -3.08
CA CYS A 24 -20.54 6.32 -3.51
C CYS A 24 -19.90 5.36 -4.53
N CYS A 25 -20.16 4.05 -4.38
CA CYS A 25 -19.46 3.00 -5.14
C CYS A 25 -19.73 3.08 -6.66
N LEU A 26 -18.67 2.89 -7.45
CA LEU A 26 -18.71 2.83 -8.92
C LEU A 26 -18.77 1.41 -9.51
N LEU A 27 -18.93 0.37 -8.67
CA LEU A 27 -18.91 -1.03 -9.09
C LEU A 27 -17.65 -1.42 -9.91
N CYS A 28 -16.50 -0.84 -9.58
CA CYS A 28 -15.24 -1.08 -10.30
C CYS A 28 -14.64 -2.48 -10.08
N GLY A 29 -15.15 -3.26 -9.12
CA GLY A 29 -14.64 -4.59 -8.75
C GLY A 29 -13.34 -4.59 -7.93
N VAL A 30 -12.62 -3.47 -7.87
CA VAL A 30 -11.30 -3.39 -7.21
C VAL A 30 -11.30 -3.84 -5.75
N PRO A 31 -12.26 -3.46 -4.88
CA PRO A 31 -12.27 -3.95 -3.50
C PRO A 31 -12.34 -5.47 -3.39
N GLU A 32 -13.17 -6.11 -4.22
CA GLU A 32 -13.34 -7.57 -4.26
C GLU A 32 -12.10 -8.27 -4.83
N ASP A 33 -11.45 -7.69 -5.84
CA ASP A 33 -10.19 -8.23 -6.37
C ASP A 33 -9.04 -8.19 -5.34
N VAL A 34 -9.00 -7.15 -4.50
CA VAL A 34 -7.92 -6.94 -3.52
C VAL A 34 -8.16 -7.69 -2.22
N ALA A 35 -9.41 -7.75 -1.74
CA ALA A 35 -9.80 -8.41 -0.50
C ALA A 35 -11.13 -9.17 -0.66
N PRO A 36 -11.16 -10.27 -1.45
CA PRO A 36 -12.38 -11.00 -1.83
C PRO A 36 -13.11 -11.62 -0.64
N GLU A 37 -12.41 -11.83 0.47
CA GLU A 37 -12.99 -12.35 1.69
C GLU A 37 -13.70 -11.27 2.54
N ILE A 38 -13.50 -9.99 2.22
CA ILE A 38 -14.02 -8.83 2.95
C ILE A 38 -15.08 -8.08 2.15
N PHE A 39 -14.93 -7.98 0.83
CA PHE A 39 -15.84 -7.24 -0.04
C PHE A 39 -16.56 -8.14 -1.04
N GLN A 40 -17.77 -7.72 -1.41
CA GLN A 40 -18.51 -8.32 -2.51
C GLN A 40 -19.17 -7.22 -3.35
N THR A 41 -19.06 -7.36 -4.67
CA THR A 41 -19.77 -6.52 -5.62
C THR A 41 -21.20 -7.03 -5.78
N GLY A 42 -22.16 -6.27 -5.27
CA GLY A 42 -23.58 -6.52 -5.48
C GLY A 42 -24.04 -6.03 -6.85
N LYS A 43 -25.36 -6.16 -7.10
CA LYS A 43 -25.98 -5.67 -8.33
C LYS A 43 -25.86 -4.16 -8.50
N ASP A 44 -26.11 -3.41 -7.41
CA ASP A 44 -26.24 -1.96 -7.44
C ASP A 44 -25.17 -1.23 -6.59
N TYR A 45 -24.49 -1.93 -5.67
CA TYR A 45 -23.42 -1.38 -4.84
C TYR A 45 -22.46 -2.47 -4.33
N CYS A 46 -21.23 -2.08 -4.00
CA CYS A 46 -20.27 -2.91 -3.25
C CYS A 46 -20.57 -2.83 -1.75
N PHE A 47 -20.37 -3.93 -1.03
CA PHE A 47 -20.55 -3.97 0.42
C PHE A 47 -19.49 -4.81 1.11
N VAL A 48 -19.26 -4.53 2.39
CA VAL A 48 -18.47 -5.37 3.28
C VAL A 48 -19.32 -6.59 3.64
N ILE A 49 -18.79 -7.81 3.47
CA ILE A 49 -19.47 -9.07 3.82
C ILE A 49 -19.11 -9.55 5.22
N ARG A 50 -17.96 -9.12 5.74
CA ARG A 50 -17.52 -9.33 7.13
C ARG A 50 -16.35 -8.39 7.45
N GLN A 51 -16.07 -8.21 8.74
CA GLN A 51 -14.88 -7.46 9.18
C GLN A 51 -13.59 -8.29 9.02
N PRO A 52 -12.44 -7.64 8.81
CA PRO A 52 -11.14 -8.31 8.84
C PRO A 52 -10.81 -8.77 10.27
N CYS A 53 -10.35 -10.01 10.42
CA CYS A 53 -10.08 -10.63 11.72
C CYS A 53 -8.59 -10.99 11.94
N SER A 54 -7.73 -10.74 10.93
CA SER A 54 -6.29 -10.96 11.05
C SER A 54 -5.51 -9.76 10.51
N PRO A 55 -4.23 -9.58 10.93
CA PRO A 55 -3.39 -8.50 10.41
C PRO A 55 -3.30 -8.49 8.88
N LYS A 56 -3.20 -9.68 8.24
CA LYS A 56 -3.16 -9.79 6.77
C LYS A 56 -4.46 -9.37 6.09
N GLU A 57 -5.60 -9.66 6.71
CA GLU A 57 -6.90 -9.20 6.20
C GLU A 57 -7.03 -7.69 6.35
N VAL A 58 -6.61 -7.13 7.48
CA VAL A 58 -6.55 -5.67 7.68
C VAL A 58 -5.68 -5.01 6.62
N ASP A 59 -4.49 -5.56 6.34
CA ASP A 59 -3.59 -5.02 5.32
C ASP A 59 -4.25 -4.99 3.93
N ARG A 60 -4.95 -6.07 3.55
CA ARG A 60 -5.69 -6.14 2.29
C ARG A 60 -6.88 -5.17 2.27
N THR A 61 -7.60 -5.01 3.39
CA THR A 61 -8.68 -4.03 3.49
C THR A 61 -8.19 -2.59 3.30
N ILE A 62 -7.11 -2.20 3.99
CA ILE A 62 -6.47 -0.88 3.82
C ILE A 62 -5.97 -0.69 2.39
N ARG A 63 -5.45 -1.75 1.78
CA ARG A 63 -5.02 -1.70 0.38
C ARG A 63 -6.19 -1.56 -0.59
N ALA A 64 -7.32 -2.20 -0.32
CA ALA A 64 -8.55 -2.05 -1.09
C ALA A 64 -9.08 -0.61 -1.00
N MET A 65 -9.06 -0.01 0.20
CA MET A 65 -9.37 1.41 0.41
C MET A 65 -8.52 2.31 -0.50
N TRP A 66 -7.21 2.08 -0.56
CA TRP A 66 -6.32 2.90 -1.39
C TRP A 66 -6.44 2.63 -2.89
N ALA A 67 -6.63 1.38 -3.28
CA ALA A 67 -6.66 0.98 -4.69
C ALA A 67 -7.98 1.35 -5.37
N SER A 68 -9.04 1.57 -4.58
CA SER A 68 -10.37 1.93 -5.09
C SER A 68 -10.34 3.21 -5.90
N GLU A 69 -11.13 3.25 -6.98
CA GLU A 69 -11.21 4.43 -7.87
C GLU A 69 -11.81 5.66 -7.18
N VAL A 70 -12.58 5.42 -6.12
CA VAL A 70 -13.27 6.40 -5.31
C VAL A 70 -13.14 6.02 -3.84
N ASP A 71 -13.08 7.03 -2.97
CA ASP A 71 -12.80 6.93 -1.54
C ASP A 71 -14.02 6.42 -0.72
N CYS A 72 -14.72 5.41 -1.22
CA CYS A 72 -15.99 4.94 -0.67
C CYS A 72 -15.85 3.88 0.42
N VAL A 73 -14.71 3.20 0.49
CA VAL A 73 -14.44 2.27 1.60
C VAL A 73 -13.95 3.11 2.77
N ARG A 74 -14.66 3.04 3.90
CA ARG A 74 -14.46 3.92 5.05
C ARG A 74 -14.20 3.15 6.33
N TYR A 75 -13.64 3.84 7.31
CA TYR A 75 -13.39 3.32 8.65
C TYR A 75 -14.03 4.22 9.72
N ARG A 76 -15.01 3.67 10.46
CA ARG A 76 -15.69 4.36 11.59
C ARG A 76 -15.17 3.97 12.96
N GLY A 77 -14.17 3.09 13.04
CA GLY A 77 -13.60 2.70 14.32
C GLY A 77 -12.74 3.81 14.94
N ARG A 78 -12.38 3.62 16.21
CA ARG A 78 -11.59 4.58 17.00
C ARG A 78 -10.24 4.03 17.46
N ASP A 79 -9.81 2.88 16.93
CA ASP A 79 -8.50 2.31 17.26
C ASP A 79 -7.39 3.31 16.83
N PRO A 80 -6.62 3.87 17.76
CA PRO A 80 -5.57 4.84 17.45
C PRO A 80 -4.54 4.28 16.46
N LEU A 81 -4.22 2.99 16.55
CA LEU A 81 -3.26 2.36 15.64
C LEU A 81 -3.81 2.30 14.22
N MET A 82 -5.10 1.98 14.05
CA MET A 82 -5.73 1.96 12.74
C MET A 82 -5.79 3.37 12.12
N LEU A 83 -6.21 4.36 12.91
CA LEU A 83 -6.25 5.75 12.46
C LEU A 83 -4.86 6.20 12.01
N GLU A 84 -3.82 5.89 12.79
CA GLU A 84 -2.43 6.20 12.43
C GLU A 84 -2.03 5.57 11.09
N ARG A 85 -2.38 4.30 10.88
CA ARG A 85 -2.09 3.59 9.63
C ARG A 85 -2.79 4.24 8.44
N LEU A 86 -4.08 4.55 8.55
CA LEU A 86 -4.83 5.22 7.47
C LEU A 86 -4.25 6.61 7.16
N ALA A 87 -3.89 7.37 8.19
CA ALA A 87 -3.28 8.68 8.01
C ALA A 87 -1.88 8.60 7.37
N ARG A 88 -1.02 7.64 7.76
CA ARG A 88 0.26 7.36 7.09
C ARG A 88 0.08 6.98 5.63
N ALA A 89 -1.01 6.27 5.34
CA ALA A 89 -1.36 5.90 3.99
C ALA A 89 -1.98 7.01 3.14
N GLY A 90 -2.14 8.22 3.69
CA GLY A 90 -2.77 9.35 3.02
C GLY A 90 -4.30 9.26 2.94
N MET A 91 -4.90 8.36 3.72
CA MET A 91 -6.34 8.07 3.75
C MET A 91 -6.99 8.59 5.04
N LYS A 92 -6.44 9.66 5.63
CA LYS A 92 -6.98 10.28 6.85
C LYS A 92 -8.47 10.64 6.69
N ASP A 93 -8.84 11.18 5.54
CA ASP A 93 -10.20 11.64 5.23
C ASP A 93 -11.20 10.50 4.96
N GLN A 94 -10.70 9.27 4.81
CA GLN A 94 -11.53 8.05 4.71
C GLN A 94 -11.87 7.45 6.09
N ALA A 95 -11.32 8.02 7.17
CA ALA A 95 -11.65 7.65 8.54
C ALA A 95 -12.56 8.70 9.20
N ASP A 96 -13.67 8.28 9.77
CA ASP A 96 -14.66 9.19 10.37
C ASP A 96 -14.10 9.96 11.58
N TYR A 97 -13.08 9.39 12.22
CA TYR A 97 -12.35 9.99 13.34
C TYR A 97 -10.89 10.33 12.98
N GLY A 98 -10.54 10.47 11.69
CA GLY A 98 -9.16 10.74 11.27
C GLY A 98 -8.56 12.02 11.87
N GLU A 99 -9.39 13.03 12.16
CA GLU A 99 -8.99 14.29 12.80
C GLU A 99 -8.58 14.17 14.26
N SER A 100 -8.86 13.05 14.95
CA SER A 100 -8.40 12.88 16.34
C SER A 100 -6.88 12.71 16.47
N LEU A 101 -6.17 12.54 15.36
CA LEU A 101 -4.72 12.48 15.31
C LEU A 101 -4.11 13.88 15.26
N ASN A 102 -3.62 14.34 16.40
CA ASN A 102 -2.94 15.63 16.52
C ASN A 102 -1.46 15.59 16.13
N THR A 103 -0.89 14.40 15.94
CA THR A 103 0.54 14.22 15.69
C THR A 103 0.83 14.15 14.20
N PRO A 104 1.79 14.95 13.67
CA PRO A 104 2.26 14.80 12.30
C PRO A 104 2.85 13.41 12.09
N LEU A 105 2.27 12.63 11.17
CA LEU A 105 2.77 11.31 10.83
C LEU A 105 3.69 11.41 9.62
N LEU A 106 4.96 11.06 9.83
CA LEU A 106 5.96 11.06 8.77
C LEU A 106 5.94 9.72 8.04
N ALA A 107 5.56 9.74 6.76
CA ALA A 107 5.58 8.54 5.91
C ALA A 107 6.99 7.92 5.85
N ARG A 108 7.07 6.59 5.96
CA ARG A 108 8.33 5.83 5.82
C ARG A 108 8.81 5.95 4.38
N ASP A 109 9.98 6.53 4.20
CA ASP A 109 10.53 6.89 2.90
C ASP A 109 11.80 6.12 2.56
N THR A 110 12.21 5.17 3.40
CA THR A 110 13.35 4.31 3.16
C THR A 110 13.01 2.87 3.49
N VAL A 111 13.48 1.94 2.66
CA VAL A 111 13.41 0.50 2.91
C VAL A 111 14.80 -0.11 2.81
N SER A 112 15.14 -0.95 3.79
CA SER A 112 16.33 -1.81 3.72
C SER A 112 15.90 -3.25 3.52
N PHE A 113 16.70 -4.02 2.76
CA PHE A 113 16.38 -5.41 2.43
C PHE A 113 17.64 -6.20 2.08
N GLU A 114 17.51 -7.52 2.13
CA GLU A 114 18.52 -8.50 1.73
C GLU A 114 17.98 -9.38 0.60
N MET A 115 18.90 -9.90 -0.23
CA MET A 115 18.54 -10.87 -1.26
C MET A 115 19.06 -12.26 -0.86
N PRO A 116 18.25 -13.32 -0.98
CA PRO A 116 18.60 -14.66 -0.49
C PRO A 116 19.83 -15.26 -1.17
N GLU A 117 20.09 -14.89 -2.43
CA GLU A 117 21.29 -15.23 -3.17
C GLU A 117 21.88 -13.94 -3.76
N VAL A 118 22.89 -13.38 -3.11
CA VAL A 118 23.61 -12.22 -3.66
C VAL A 118 24.46 -12.70 -4.84
N ARG A 119 23.98 -12.45 -6.06
CA ARG A 119 24.77 -12.68 -7.28
C ARG A 119 25.67 -11.48 -7.51
N SER A 120 26.86 -11.70 -8.05
CA SER A 120 27.87 -10.66 -8.30
C SER A 120 27.40 -9.47 -9.16
N HIS A 121 26.30 -9.64 -9.91
CA HIS A 121 25.69 -8.59 -10.73
C HIS A 121 24.58 -7.79 -10.03
N MET A 122 24.19 -8.16 -8.81
CA MET A 122 23.14 -7.47 -8.06
C MET A 122 23.70 -6.17 -7.48
N THR A 123 23.59 -5.13 -8.30
CA THR A 123 24.02 -3.77 -7.99
C THR A 123 22.80 -2.85 -7.90
N PRO A 124 22.93 -1.65 -7.31
CA PRO A 124 21.86 -0.65 -7.34
C PRO A 124 21.35 -0.33 -8.75
N VAL A 125 22.23 -0.38 -9.77
CA VAL A 125 21.86 -0.24 -11.19
C VAL A 125 20.92 -1.37 -11.63
N TRP A 126 21.24 -2.61 -11.24
CA TRP A 126 20.44 -3.79 -11.59
C TRP A 126 19.05 -3.73 -10.96
N PHE A 127 18.93 -3.38 -9.66
CA PHE A 127 17.62 -3.23 -9.02
C PHE A 127 16.78 -2.16 -9.71
N ALA A 128 17.38 -1.00 -10.00
CA ALA A 128 16.68 0.05 -10.73
C ALA A 128 16.26 -0.41 -12.13
N HIS A 129 17.07 -1.20 -12.83
CA HIS A 129 16.71 -1.75 -14.15
C HIS A 129 15.51 -2.69 -14.05
N GLU A 130 15.58 -3.67 -13.16
CA GLU A 130 14.53 -4.67 -12.95
C GLU A 130 13.22 -4.04 -12.48
N PHE A 131 13.28 -3.08 -11.57
CA PHE A 131 12.08 -2.39 -11.09
C PHE A 131 11.45 -1.53 -12.18
N ARG A 132 12.25 -0.86 -13.04
CA ARG A 132 11.71 -0.16 -14.23
C ARG A 132 11.00 -1.13 -15.17
N ALA A 133 11.58 -2.30 -15.43
CA ALA A 133 11.01 -3.30 -16.31
C ALA A 133 9.68 -3.83 -15.78
N ASP A 134 9.61 -4.15 -14.49
CA ASP A 134 8.38 -4.60 -13.82
C ASP A 134 7.25 -3.55 -13.90
N LEU A 135 7.55 -2.30 -13.54
CA LEU A 135 6.57 -1.22 -13.58
C LEU A 135 6.04 -0.96 -15.00
N ARG A 136 6.90 -1.04 -16.02
CA ARG A 136 6.48 -0.94 -17.43
C ARG A 136 5.59 -2.12 -17.84
N GLY A 137 5.94 -3.34 -17.42
CA GLY A 137 5.12 -4.53 -17.65
C GLY A 137 3.72 -4.40 -17.03
N LYS A 138 3.60 -3.66 -15.92
CA LYS A 138 2.35 -3.31 -15.26
C LYS A 138 1.65 -2.06 -15.85
N GLY A 139 2.11 -1.57 -17.01
CA GLY A 139 1.50 -0.44 -17.72
C GLY A 139 1.72 0.93 -17.07
N LYS A 140 2.65 1.07 -16.12
CA LYS A 140 2.96 2.37 -15.49
C LYS A 140 3.85 3.23 -16.39
N ILE A 141 3.72 4.54 -16.29
CA ILE A 141 4.57 5.49 -17.04
C ILE A 141 5.90 5.63 -16.29
N VAL A 142 7.00 5.20 -16.90
CA VAL A 142 8.33 5.14 -16.26
C VAL A 142 9.39 5.80 -17.14
N LEU A 143 10.11 6.80 -16.60
CA LEU A 143 11.17 7.49 -17.35
C LEU A 143 12.34 6.57 -17.69
N PRO A 144 13.06 6.83 -18.80
CA PRO A 144 14.22 6.04 -19.20
C PRO A 144 15.41 6.17 -18.22
N ALA A 145 16.33 5.20 -18.26
CA ALA A 145 17.47 5.11 -17.33
C ALA A 145 18.49 6.26 -17.45
N LEU A 146 18.40 7.06 -18.53
CA LEU A 146 19.18 8.29 -18.70
C LEU A 146 18.86 9.36 -17.63
N PHE A 147 17.71 9.25 -16.94
CA PHE A 147 17.33 10.09 -15.79
C PHE A 147 17.89 9.59 -14.44
N GLY A 148 18.97 8.80 -14.48
CA GLY A 148 19.70 8.30 -13.32
C GLY A 148 19.71 6.78 -13.26
N LYS A 149 20.88 6.16 -13.42
CA LYS A 149 21.01 4.69 -13.52
C LYS A 149 20.53 3.96 -12.25
N HIS A 150 20.73 4.54 -11.07
CA HIS A 150 20.30 4.00 -9.77
C HIS A 150 18.87 4.43 -9.39
N SER A 151 18.20 5.22 -10.23
CA SER A 151 16.91 5.83 -9.88
C SER A 151 15.80 5.53 -10.87
N VAL A 152 14.66 5.14 -10.34
CA VAL A 152 13.45 4.84 -11.09
C VAL A 152 12.47 5.97 -10.89
N TRP A 153 12.06 6.64 -11.96
CA TRP A 153 11.02 7.66 -11.92
C TRP A 153 9.75 7.10 -12.54
N VAL A 154 8.66 7.05 -11.76
CA VAL A 154 7.38 6.48 -12.15
C VAL A 154 6.24 7.46 -11.88
N SER A 155 5.29 7.52 -12.80
CA SER A 155 4.00 8.19 -12.61
C SER A 155 2.87 7.16 -12.74
N TRP A 156 1.97 7.16 -11.76
CA TRP A 156 0.73 6.37 -11.80
C TRP A 156 -0.52 7.24 -11.60
N PHE A 157 -0.35 8.52 -11.25
CA PHE A 157 -1.46 9.45 -11.02
C PHE A 157 -1.07 10.89 -11.39
N LYS A 158 -2.02 11.61 -12.02
CA LYS A 158 -1.92 13.05 -12.36
C LYS A 158 -0.62 13.49 -13.05
N ASN A 159 0.02 12.61 -13.82
CA ASN A 159 1.29 12.87 -14.52
C ASN A 159 2.42 13.42 -13.60
N ARG A 160 2.37 13.09 -12.30
CA ARG A 160 3.43 13.43 -11.34
C ARG A 160 4.39 12.26 -11.22
N PHE A 161 5.68 12.54 -11.34
CA PHE A 161 6.73 11.53 -11.25
C PHE A 161 7.30 11.45 -9.84
N HIS A 162 7.45 10.22 -9.37
CA HIS A 162 8.03 9.87 -8.08
C HIS A 162 9.24 8.97 -8.30
N ARG A 163 10.25 9.13 -7.47
CA ARG A 163 11.58 8.52 -7.56
C ARG A 163 11.76 7.47 -6.49
N VAL A 164 12.24 6.30 -6.90
CA VAL A 164 12.94 5.34 -6.03
C VAL A 164 14.42 5.39 -6.36
N HIS A 165 15.28 5.59 -5.37
CA HIS A 165 16.73 5.56 -5.51
C HIS A 165 17.28 4.35 -4.77
N PHE A 166 18.03 3.49 -5.46
CA PHE A 166 18.68 2.32 -4.87
C PHE A 166 20.13 2.64 -4.51
N ALA A 167 20.59 2.12 -3.38
CA ALA A 167 21.96 2.21 -2.90
C ALA A 167 22.42 0.88 -2.28
N ASP A 168 23.73 0.67 -2.29
CA ASP A 168 24.38 -0.44 -1.58
C ASP A 168 24.64 0.00 -0.14
N ALA A 169 24.17 -0.80 0.83
CA ALA A 169 24.38 -0.56 2.26
C ALA A 169 25.57 -1.36 2.83
N GLY A 170 26.25 -2.14 1.98
CA GLY A 170 27.32 -3.05 2.36
C GLY A 170 26.81 -4.36 2.95
N GLN A 171 27.72 -5.34 3.07
CA GLN A 171 27.45 -6.63 3.71
C GLN A 171 26.26 -7.41 3.11
N GLY A 172 25.97 -7.22 1.81
CA GLY A 172 24.85 -7.87 1.13
C GLY A 172 23.48 -7.23 1.39
N ARG A 173 23.44 -6.09 2.09
CA ARG A 173 22.22 -5.29 2.30
C ARG A 173 22.10 -4.19 1.26
N PHE A 174 20.86 -3.92 0.85
CA PHE A 174 20.52 -2.82 -0.04
C PHE A 174 19.51 -1.90 0.62
N VAL A 175 19.52 -0.65 0.17
CA VAL A 175 18.58 0.38 0.61
C VAL A 175 17.91 1.00 -0.61
N ALA A 176 16.63 1.30 -0.49
CA ALA A 176 15.90 2.11 -1.45
C ALA A 176 15.21 3.28 -0.75
N SER A 177 15.41 4.49 -1.27
CA SER A 177 14.84 5.73 -0.73
C SER A 177 13.84 6.34 -1.72
N LEU A 178 12.71 6.78 -1.18
CA LEU A 178 11.55 7.28 -1.90
C LEU A 178 11.53 8.81 -1.88
N GLY A 179 11.08 9.43 -2.97
CA GLY A 179 10.78 10.86 -2.98
C GLY A 179 10.35 11.37 -4.35
N PRO A 180 9.78 12.59 -4.48
CA PRO A 180 9.37 13.47 -3.39
C PRO A 180 8.14 12.94 -2.64
N THR A 181 7.91 13.49 -1.44
CA THR A 181 7.10 12.92 -0.35
C THR A 181 5.60 12.76 -0.62
N SER A 182 5.05 13.48 -1.60
CA SER A 182 3.59 13.61 -1.83
C SER A 182 2.85 12.32 -2.18
N ALA A 183 3.55 11.24 -2.52
CA ALA A 183 2.95 9.93 -2.77
C ALA A 183 3.82 8.77 -2.26
N VAL A 184 4.54 9.00 -1.15
CA VAL A 184 5.47 8.01 -0.58
C VAL A 184 4.77 6.70 -0.27
N GLN A 185 3.53 6.72 0.23
CA GLN A 185 2.82 5.48 0.52
C GLN A 185 2.59 4.63 -0.74
N GLY A 186 2.01 5.23 -1.79
CA GLY A 186 1.73 4.53 -3.04
C GLY A 186 2.98 3.95 -3.67
N LEU A 187 4.07 4.71 -3.65
CA LEU A 187 5.38 4.24 -4.11
C LEU A 187 5.94 3.14 -3.21
N GLY A 188 5.71 3.24 -1.90
CA GLY A 188 6.07 2.23 -0.90
C GLY A 188 5.46 0.88 -1.21
N TRP A 189 4.16 0.81 -1.46
CA TRP A 189 3.49 -0.44 -1.84
C TRP A 189 4.01 -1.03 -3.15
N LEU A 190 4.19 -0.20 -4.18
CA LEU A 190 4.71 -0.70 -5.46
C LEU A 190 6.10 -1.34 -5.30
N LEU A 191 6.95 -0.73 -4.48
CA LEU A 191 8.28 -1.26 -4.20
C LEU A 191 8.23 -2.49 -3.29
N ASP A 192 7.40 -2.48 -2.25
CA ASP A 192 7.25 -3.58 -1.29
C ASP A 192 6.77 -4.86 -1.99
N ASP A 193 5.73 -4.76 -2.82
CA ASP A 193 5.24 -5.90 -3.62
C ASP A 193 6.31 -6.47 -4.52
N TRP A 194 7.07 -5.59 -5.16
CA TRP A 194 8.12 -6.01 -6.07
C TRP A 194 9.27 -6.70 -5.32
N LEU A 195 9.67 -6.17 -4.16
CA LEU A 195 10.68 -6.80 -3.29
C LEU A 195 10.22 -8.20 -2.84
N ILE A 196 8.98 -8.32 -2.37
CA ILE A 196 8.38 -9.60 -1.98
C ILE A 196 8.36 -10.57 -3.17
N ALA A 197 7.92 -10.12 -4.35
CA ALA A 197 7.88 -10.95 -5.56
C ALA A 197 9.28 -11.40 -6.03
N LYS A 198 10.32 -10.61 -5.77
CA LYS A 198 11.72 -10.98 -6.03
C LYS A 198 12.33 -11.85 -4.92
N GLY A 199 11.57 -12.17 -3.87
CA GLY A 199 12.02 -13.01 -2.77
C GLY A 199 12.97 -12.32 -1.80
N ALA A 200 12.94 -10.98 -1.73
CA ALA A 200 13.74 -10.23 -0.76
C ALA A 200 13.39 -10.64 0.68
N LYS A 201 14.40 -10.61 1.54
CA LYS A 201 14.33 -10.95 2.96
C LYS A 201 14.68 -9.73 3.79
N ASP A 202 14.35 -9.80 5.08
CA ASP A 202 14.65 -8.75 6.05
C ASP A 202 14.30 -7.34 5.59
N ILE A 203 13.14 -7.24 4.95
CA ILE A 203 12.52 -6.00 4.51
C ILE A 203 12.12 -5.22 5.76
N PHE A 204 12.67 -4.01 5.88
CA PHE A 204 12.33 -3.06 6.93
C PHE A 204 12.20 -1.65 6.37
N TRP A 205 11.03 -1.07 6.61
CA TRP A 205 10.69 0.31 6.27
C TRP A 205 10.96 1.23 7.44
N GLU A 206 11.48 2.42 7.18
CA GLU A 206 11.71 3.47 8.17
C GLU A 206 11.54 4.85 7.55
N LYS A 207 11.32 5.84 8.41
CA LYS A 207 11.48 7.24 8.10
C LYS A 207 12.96 7.59 8.20
N THR A 208 13.49 8.20 7.16
CA THR A 208 14.87 8.69 7.13
C THR A 208 15.12 9.61 8.31
N GLY A 209 16.12 9.26 9.12
CA GLY A 209 16.49 10.00 10.34
C GLY A 209 15.70 9.63 11.60
N ASP A 210 14.79 8.66 11.53
CA ASP A 210 14.02 8.18 12.68
C ASP A 210 13.98 6.63 12.75
N PRO A 211 14.95 6.02 13.45
CA PRO A 211 15.01 4.56 13.62
C PRO A 211 13.83 3.96 14.39
N THR A 212 13.10 4.76 15.18
CA THR A 212 11.97 4.28 15.98
C THR A 212 10.75 3.95 15.11
N SER A 213 10.73 4.48 13.89
CA SER A 213 9.69 4.23 12.90
C SER A 213 9.77 2.86 12.22
N LYS A 214 10.74 2.01 12.55
CA LYS A 214 11.00 0.75 11.84
C LYS A 214 9.79 -0.19 11.81
N SER A 215 9.42 -0.67 10.62
CA SER A 215 8.30 -1.60 10.39
C SER A 215 8.60 -2.63 9.31
N ARG A 216 7.86 -3.74 9.29
CA ARG A 216 7.86 -4.71 8.19
C ARG A 216 7.04 -4.26 6.98
N THR A 217 6.23 -3.21 7.14
CA THR A 217 5.32 -2.67 6.11
C THR A 217 5.60 -1.19 5.83
N PRO A 218 5.30 -0.71 4.61
CA PRO A 218 5.45 0.71 4.30
C PRO A 218 4.45 1.61 5.05
N ILE A 219 3.31 1.07 5.51
CA ILE A 219 2.28 1.74 6.35
C ILE A 219 2.53 1.47 7.82
#